data_AF-A0A219AJZ4-F1
#
_entry.id   AF-A0A219AJZ4-F1
#
_cell.length_a   1.000
_cell.length_b   1.000
_cell.length_c   1.000
_cell.angle_alpha   90.00
_cell.angle_beta   90.00
_cell.angle_gamma   90.00
#
_symmetry.space_group_name_H-M   'P 1'
#
loop_
_entity.id
_entity.type
_entity.pdbx_description
1 polymer ?
#
loop_
_entity_poly.entity_id
_entity_poly.type
_entity_poly.pdbx_seq_one_letter_code
_entity_poly.pdbx_strand_id
1 'polypeptide(L)' 'MAKDDICISGVFSDEFMKKYTKFSSFNEMKKKSPFNDKATADLFNNPEWDTFVKRTTKFKDWQEMLITSANQILKEHKI' A
#
# COMPACT_ATOMS: atom_id res chain seq x y z
N MET A 1 18.34 4.66 -0.62
CA MET A 1 16.97 4.13 -0.57
C MET A 1 16.27 4.82 0.60
N ALA A 2 15.18 5.56 0.34
CA ALA A 2 14.52 6.38 1.35
C ALA A 2 13.97 5.52 2.50
N LYS A 3 14.13 5.99 3.73
CA LYS A 3 13.77 5.29 4.98
C LYS A 3 12.27 4.94 5.06
N ASP A 4 11.46 5.66 4.30
CA ASP A 4 10.00 5.58 4.25
C ASP A 4 9.47 4.38 3.47
N ASP A 5 10.21 3.90 2.46
CA ASP A 5 9.81 2.71 1.70
C ASP A 5 9.90 1.44 2.56
N ILE A 6 10.84 1.40 3.50
CA ILE A 6 11.06 0.27 4.40
C ILE A 6 9.90 0.13 5.40
N CYS A 7 9.35 1.26 5.87
CA CYS A 7 8.24 1.25 6.83
C CYS A 7 6.97 0.67 6.19
N ILE A 8 6.70 1.02 4.93
CA ILE A 8 5.50 0.57 4.22
C ILE A 8 5.58 -0.89 3.80
N SER A 9 6.76 -1.42 3.49
CA SER A 9 6.94 -2.88 3.33
C SER A 9 6.59 -3.68 4.58
N GLY A 10 6.66 -3.07 5.78
CA GLY A 10 6.19 -3.71 7.02
C GLY A 10 4.69 -3.54 7.28
N VAL A 11 4.06 -2.53 6.70
CA VAL A 11 2.61 -2.27 6.86
C VAL A 11 1.77 -3.13 5.92
N PHE A 12 2.29 -3.47 4.74
CA PHE A 12 1.58 -4.30 3.77
C PHE A 12 2.22 -5.69 3.64
N SER A 13 1.70 -6.64 4.41
CA SER A 13 2.07 -8.05 4.27
C SER A 13 1.67 -8.60 2.90
N ASP A 14 2.42 -9.58 2.38
CA ASP A 14 2.13 -10.22 1.10
C ASP A 14 0.72 -10.84 1.07
N GLU A 15 0.26 -11.39 2.19
CA GLU A 15 -1.09 -11.94 2.33
C GLU A 15 -2.17 -10.86 2.18
N PHE A 16 -1.95 -9.69 2.77
CA PHE A 16 -2.86 -8.55 2.62
C PHE A 16 -2.90 -8.10 1.15
N MET A 17 -1.73 -7.93 0.52
CA MET A 17 -1.64 -7.51 -0.87
C MET A 17 -2.35 -8.49 -1.80
N LYS A 18 -2.12 -9.80 -1.65
CA LYS A 18 -2.78 -10.83 -2.47
C LYS A 18 -4.28 -10.93 -2.24
N LYS A 19 -4.76 -10.59 -1.04
CA LYS A 19 -6.18 -10.66 -0.66
C LYS A 19 -6.99 -9.46 -1.15
N TYR A 20 -6.42 -8.26 -1.11
CA TYR A 20 -7.13 -7.01 -1.42
C TYR A 20 -6.71 -6.36 -2.74
N THR A 21 -5.60 -6.81 -3.32
CA THR A 21 -5.04 -6.31 -4.57
C THR A 21 -4.70 -7.49 -5.49
N LYS A 22 -4.31 -7.17 -6.73
CA LYS A 22 -3.89 -8.17 -7.72
C LYS A 22 -2.37 -8.44 -7.66
N PHE A 23 -1.67 -7.82 -6.72
CA PHE A 23 -0.23 -7.82 -6.62
C PHE A 23 0.24 -8.71 -5.48
N SER A 24 1.44 -9.27 -5.63
CA SER A 24 2.04 -10.11 -4.60
C SER A 24 2.53 -9.33 -3.39
N SER A 25 2.99 -8.09 -3.60
CA SER A 25 3.57 -7.22 -2.56
C SER A 25 3.41 -5.75 -2.93
N PHE A 26 3.52 -4.85 -1.95
CA PHE A 26 3.43 -3.39 -2.19
C PHE A 26 4.49 -2.89 -3.19
N ASN A 27 5.70 -3.44 -3.11
CA ASN A 27 6.78 -3.13 -4.04
C ASN A 27 6.41 -3.49 -5.50
N GLU A 28 5.68 -4.58 -5.73
CA GLU A 28 5.24 -4.97 -7.06
C GLU A 28 4.17 -4.01 -7.60
N MET A 29 3.21 -3.62 -6.75
CA MET A 29 2.21 -2.60 -7.07
C MET A 29 2.86 -1.27 -7.45
N LYS A 30 3.84 -0.82 -6.66
CA LYS A 30 4.58 0.42 -6.91
C LYS A 30 5.40 0.36 -8.19
N LYS A 31 6.11 -0.75 -8.45
CA LYS A 31 6.84 -0.97 -9.71
C LYS A 31 5.95 -1.00 -10.95
N LYS A 32 4.72 -1.51 -10.82
CA LYS A 32 3.72 -1.52 -11.90
C LYS A 32 3.01 -0.18 -12.08
N SER A 33 3.12 0.71 -11.11
CA SER A 33 2.59 2.05 -11.18
C SER A 33 3.56 3.01 -11.90
N PRO A 34 3.06 4.09 -12.51
CA PRO A 34 3.92 5.16 -13.03
C PRO A 34 4.63 5.96 -11.92
N PHE A 35 4.40 5.64 -10.65
CA PHE A 35 4.97 6.32 -9.49
C PHE A 35 6.10 5.52 -8.82
N ASN A 36 6.71 4.58 -9.54
CA ASN A 36 7.83 3.76 -9.04
C ASN A 36 9.00 4.61 -8.49
N ASP A 37 9.29 5.74 -9.13
CA ASP A 37 10.39 6.65 -8.75
C ASP A 37 10.02 7.64 -7.64
N LYS A 38 8.74 7.73 -7.26
CA LYS A 38 8.31 8.61 -6.16
C LYS A 38 8.51 7.93 -4.80
N ALA A 39 8.88 8.70 -3.79
CA ALA A 39 8.91 8.17 -2.42
C ALA A 39 7.48 7.87 -1.97
N THR A 40 7.33 6.85 -1.13
CA THR A 40 5.99 6.41 -0.75
C THR A 40 5.25 7.46 0.11
N ALA A 41 6.00 8.29 0.84
CA ALA A 41 5.45 9.46 1.54
C ALA A 41 4.80 10.49 0.58
N ASP A 42 5.37 10.71 -0.61
CA ASP A 42 4.79 11.60 -1.62
C ASP A 42 3.49 11.03 -2.22
N LEU A 43 3.27 9.71 -2.15
CA LEU A 43 2.03 9.09 -2.61
C LEU A 43 0.85 9.41 -1.69
N PHE A 44 1.10 9.74 -0.42
CA PHE A 44 0.07 9.98 0.58
C PHE A 44 -0.83 11.18 0.22
N ASN A 45 -0.23 12.22 -0.36
CA ASN A 45 -0.94 13.42 -0.82
C ASN A 45 -1.13 13.44 -2.35
N ASN A 46 -0.97 12.30 -3.04
CA ASN A 46 -1.08 12.24 -4.49
C ASN A 46 -2.46 11.72 -4.93
N PRO A 47 -3.34 12.58 -5.49
CA PRO A 47 -4.67 12.15 -5.96
C PRO A 47 -4.61 11.18 -7.16
N GLU A 48 -3.52 11.20 -7.93
CA GLU A 48 -3.34 10.24 -9.01
C GLU A 48 -3.03 8.83 -8.47
N TRP A 49 -2.28 8.77 -7.37
CA TRP A 49 -2.03 7.51 -6.67
C TRP A 49 -3.33 6.96 -6.08
N ASP A 50 -4.14 7.84 -5.50
CA ASP A 50 -5.47 7.49 -4.98
C ASP A 50 -6.36 6.84 -6.05
N THR A 51 -6.39 7.46 -7.22
CA THR A 51 -7.12 6.94 -8.39
C THR A 51 -6.56 5.59 -8.85
N PHE A 52 -5.25 5.40 -8.80
CA PHE A 52 -4.60 4.13 -9.13
C PHE A 52 -4.97 3.03 -8.13
N VAL A 53 -4.89 3.32 -6.83
CA VAL A 53 -5.31 2.41 -5.75
C VAL A 53 -6.77 2.00 -5.95
N LYS A 54 -7.66 2.97 -6.20
CA LYS A 54 -9.08 2.71 -6.44
C LYS A 54 -9.37 1.81 -7.65
N ARG A 55 -8.56 1.92 -8.69
CA ARG A 55 -8.71 1.11 -9.92
C ARG A 55 -8.09 -0.29 -9.80
N THR A 56 -7.06 -0.43 -8.97
CA THR A 56 -6.25 -1.66 -8.90
C THR A 56 -6.52 -2.51 -7.66
N THR A 57 -7.18 -1.93 -6.66
CA THR A 57 -7.51 -2.55 -5.38
C THR A 57 -9.00 -2.43 -5.08
N LYS A 58 -9.44 -3.00 -3.96
CA LYS A 58 -10.84 -2.87 -3.48
C LYS A 58 -11.08 -1.60 -2.65
N PHE A 59 -10.05 -0.80 -2.39
CA PHE A 59 -10.13 0.38 -1.54
C PHE A 59 -10.56 1.60 -2.33
N LYS A 60 -11.23 2.54 -1.69
CA LYS A 60 -11.65 3.80 -2.31
C LYS A 60 -10.48 4.75 -2.55
N ASP A 61 -9.51 4.70 -1.66
CA ASP A 61 -8.41 5.64 -1.55
C ASP A 61 -7.22 4.96 -0.86
N TRP A 62 -6.05 5.60 -0.99
CA TRP A 62 -4.81 5.11 -0.40
C TRP A 62 -4.87 5.07 1.13
N GLN A 63 -5.55 6.04 1.74
CA GLN A 63 -5.71 6.14 3.18
C GLN A 63 -6.53 4.96 3.74
N GLU A 64 -7.65 4.60 3.10
CA GLU A 64 -8.47 3.44 3.46
C GLU A 64 -7.67 2.13 3.37
N MET A 65 -6.83 1.99 2.34
CA MET A 65 -5.93 0.83 2.18
C MET A 65 -4.94 0.70 3.35
N LEU A 66 -4.29 1.79 3.74
CA LEU A 66 -3.35 1.82 4.87
C LEU A 66 -4.03 1.51 6.20
N ILE A 67 -5.18 2.13 6.47
CA ILE A 67 -5.95 1.91 7.70
C ILE A 67 -6.39 0.45 7.80
N THR A 68 -6.83 -0.15 6.69
CA THR A 68 -7.26 -1.55 6.68
C THR A 68 -6.08 -2.49 6.94
N SER A 69 -4.92 -2.22 6.33
CA SER A 69 -3.71 -3.03 6.55
C SER A 69 -3.22 -2.93 8.00
N ALA A 70 -3.15 -1.71 8.53
CA ALA A 70 -2.78 -1.47 9.93
C ALA A 70 -3.75 -2.17 10.90
N ASN A 71 -5.06 -2.09 10.65
CA ASN A 71 -6.06 -2.82 11.45
C ASN A 71 -5.88 -4.33 11.37
N GLN A 72 -5.48 -4.87 10.23
CA GLN A 72 -5.27 -6.32 10.09
C GLN A 72 -4.01 -6.76 10.85
N ILE A 73 -2.91 -6.02 10.75
CA ILE A 73 -1.70 -6.27 11.53
C ILE A 73 -1.99 -6.21 13.03
N LEU A 74 -2.71 -5.18 13.49
CA LEU A 74 -3.10 -5.04 14.89
C LEU A 74 -3.98 -6.20 15.38
N LYS A 75 -4.83 -6.75 14.51
CA LYS A 75 -5.66 -7.93 14.85
C LYS A 75 -4.88 -9.23 14.88
N GLU A 76 -3.89 -9.40 14.02
CA GLU A 76 -3.00 -10.58 14.00
C GLU A 76 -2.00 -10.55 15.15
N HIS A 77 -1.39 -9.39 15.43
CA HIS A 77 -0.47 -9.18 16.56
C HIS A 77 -1.24 -8.92 17.86
N LYS A 78 -2.21 -9.76 18.22
CA LYS A 78 -2.85 -9.70 19.56
C LYS A 78 -1.78 -9.65 20.65
N ILE A 79 -1.53 -8.45 21.17
CA ILE A 79 -1.00 -8.19 22.50
C ILE A 79 -2.20 -8.15 23.44
#